data_AF-A0A1J5PAT5-F1
#
_entry.id   AF-A0A1J5PAT5-F1
#
_cell.length_a   1.000
_cell.length_b   1.000
_cell.length_c   1.000
_cell.angle_alpha   90.00
_cell.angle_beta   90.00
_cell.angle_gamma   90.00
#
_symmetry.space_group_name_H-M   'P 1'
#
loop_
_entity.id
_entity.type
_entity.pdbx_description
1 polymer ?
#
loop_
_entity_poly.entity_id
_entity_poly.type
_entity_poly.pdbx_seq_one_letter_code
_entity_poly.pdbx_strand_id
1 'polypeptide(L)'
;MNFRPYDWVSHQDSGGERTFVPEGVVLVEGLYTMRQALMSFYDMTIWVVADDEERMARINARPPAETGWLQAWFRGERAYMASEKPQERAMMAVSGPIVQ
;
A
#
# COMPACT_ATOMS: atom_id res chain seq x y z
N MET A 1 -0.51 -18.75 9.18
CA MET A 1 -0.55 -17.31 9.51
C MET A 1 -1.99 -16.86 9.41
N ASN A 2 -2.41 -16.00 10.33
CA ASN A 2 -3.79 -15.53 10.38
C ASN A 2 -3.82 -14.05 10.03
N PHE A 3 -4.83 -13.65 9.25
CA PHE A 3 -5.07 -12.25 8.91
C PHE A 3 -6.55 -11.99 8.80
N ARG A 4 -6.94 -10.73 8.93
CA ARG A 4 -8.32 -10.31 8.73
C ARG A 4 -8.44 -9.52 7.43
N PRO A 5 -9.17 -10.02 6.43
CA PRO A 5 -9.37 -9.27 5.20
C PRO A 5 -10.18 -8.00 5.48
N TYR A 6 -9.88 -6.95 4.74
CA TYR A 6 -10.72 -5.75 4.68
C TYR A 6 -11.68 -5.87 3.48
N ASP A 7 -12.96 -5.61 3.69
CA ASP A 7 -13.95 -5.57 2.61
C ASP A 7 -14.04 -4.16 2.03
N TRP A 8 -13.43 -3.98 0.85
CA TRP A 8 -13.43 -2.71 0.12
C TRP A 8 -14.79 -2.32 -0.47
N VAL A 9 -15.73 -3.26 -0.62
CA VAL A 9 -17.07 -2.96 -1.13
C VAL A 9 -17.92 -2.37 -0.02
N SER A 10 -17.97 -3.04 1.12
CA SER A 10 -18.78 -2.58 2.27
C SER A 10 -18.07 -1.56 3.17
N HIS A 11 -16.76 -1.36 2.97
CA HIS A 11 -15.88 -0.59 3.86
C HIS A 11 -15.90 -1.08 5.31
N GLN A 12 -16.16 -2.37 5.51
CA GLN A 12 -16.24 -3.02 6.82
C GLN A 12 -15.18 -4.10 6.98
N ASP A 13 -15.02 -4.54 8.22
CA ASP A 13 -14.30 -5.76 8.51
C ASP A 13 -15.01 -6.94 7.80
N SER A 14 -14.26 -7.79 7.10
CA SER A 14 -14.82 -8.87 6.25
C SER A 14 -15.48 -10.03 7.04
N GLY A 15 -15.71 -9.84 8.34
CA GLY A 15 -16.51 -10.74 9.17
C GLY A 15 -15.76 -11.96 9.70
N GLY A 16 -14.43 -12.05 9.57
CA GLY A 16 -13.68 -13.15 10.17
C GLY A 16 -12.20 -13.20 9.84
N GLU A 17 -11.43 -13.82 10.73
CA GLU A 17 -10.04 -14.14 10.51
C GLU A 17 -9.89 -15.30 9.51
N ARG A 18 -8.92 -15.19 8.60
CA ARG A 18 -8.56 -16.24 7.65
C ARG A 18 -7.17 -16.78 7.98
N THR A 19 -7.03 -18.09 7.89
CA THR A 19 -5.74 -18.78 7.98
C THR A 19 -5.21 -19.05 6.59
N PHE A 20 -3.94 -18.77 6.36
CA PHE A 20 -3.21 -19.27 5.20
C PHE A 20 -1.89 -19.92 5.64
N VAL A 21 -1.46 -20.92 4.88
CA VAL A 21 -0.15 -21.55 5.06
C VAL A 21 0.78 -20.94 4.02
N PRO A 22 1.86 -20.25 4.42
CA PRO A 22 2.85 -19.74 3.48
C PRO A 22 3.49 -20.88 2.68
N GLU A 23 3.51 -20.76 1.36
CA GLU A 23 4.27 -21.64 0.47
C GLU A 23 5.23 -20.78 -0.36
N GLY A 24 6.54 -20.95 -0.16
CA GLY A 24 7.54 -20.14 -0.85
C GLY A 24 7.58 -18.69 -0.35
N VAL A 25 7.28 -17.74 -1.24
CA VAL A 25 7.40 -16.29 -1.00
C VAL A 25 6.06 -15.70 -0.57
N VAL A 26 6.06 -14.94 0.52
CA VAL A 26 4.91 -14.13 0.95
C VAL A 26 5.13 -12.69 0.52
N LEU A 27 4.23 -12.16 -0.31
CA LEU A 27 4.21 -10.76 -0.67
C LEU A 27 3.30 -9.97 0.27
N VAL A 28 3.86 -8.93 0.90
CA VAL A 28 3.10 -7.97 1.70
C VAL A 28 3.06 -6.65 0.95
N GLU A 29 1.89 -6.31 0.40
CA GLU A 29 1.69 -5.12 -0.41
C GLU A 29 0.72 -4.14 0.26
N GLY A 30 0.91 -2.86 0.00
CA GLY A 30 0.01 -1.80 0.44
C GLY A 30 0.78 -0.55 0.88
N LEU A 31 0.02 0.49 1.20
CA LEU A 31 0.58 1.66 1.87
C LEU A 31 0.99 1.29 3.30
N TYR A 32 2.05 1.91 3.81
CA TYR A 32 2.57 1.73 5.17
C TYR A 32 3.22 0.37 5.47
N THR A 33 3.37 -0.53 4.50
CA THR A 33 4.03 -1.82 4.73
C THR A 33 5.52 -1.66 5.06
N MET A 34 6.18 -0.61 4.57
CA MET A 34 7.60 -0.33 4.85
C MET A 34 7.84 0.62 6.04
N ARG A 35 6.95 0.61 7.04
CA ARG A 35 7.20 1.31 8.32
C ARG A 35 8.42 0.71 9.02
N GLN A 36 9.20 1.54 9.70
CA GLN A 36 10.44 1.14 10.38
C GLN A 36 10.22 -0.03 11.34
N ALA A 37 9.11 -0.03 12.07
CA ALA A 37 8.74 -1.10 13.01
C ALA A 37 8.52 -2.47 12.36
N LEU A 38 8.34 -2.52 11.02
CA LEU A 38 8.09 -3.75 10.28
C LEU A 38 9.34 -4.28 9.55
N MET A 39 10.41 -3.48 9.46
CA MET A 39 11.57 -3.79 8.61
C MET A 39 12.29 -5.08 9.00
N SER A 40 12.23 -5.48 10.28
CA SER A 40 12.84 -6.72 10.75
C SER A 40 12.10 -7.98 10.31
N PHE A 41 10.91 -7.87 9.70
CA PHE A 41 10.12 -9.00 9.23
C PHE A 41 10.31 -9.29 7.73
N TYR A 42 11.06 -8.46 7.00
CA TYR A 42 11.22 -8.59 5.56
C TYR A 42 12.62 -9.03 5.18
N ASP A 43 12.70 -10.09 4.35
CA ASP A 43 13.93 -10.49 3.68
C ASP A 43 14.28 -9.55 2.51
N MET A 44 13.25 -8.98 1.86
CA MET A 44 13.39 -8.06 0.73
C MET A 44 12.31 -6.99 0.76
N THR A 45 12.66 -5.77 0.34
CA THR A 45 11.71 -4.66 0.20
C THR A 45 11.80 -4.00 -1.17
N ILE A 46 10.64 -3.71 -1.76
CA ILE A 46 10.51 -3.11 -3.10
C ILE A 46 9.66 -1.85 -2.98
N TRP A 47 10.18 -0.73 -3.49
CA TRP A 47 9.46 0.52 -3.63
C TRP A 47 8.93 0.66 -5.05
N VAL A 48 7.61 0.64 -5.22
CA VAL A 48 6.96 0.86 -6.51
C VAL A 48 6.58 2.33 -6.62
N VAL A 49 7.09 3.01 -7.65
CA VAL A 49 6.85 4.43 -7.90
C VAL A 49 6.28 4.63 -9.30
N ALA A 50 5.40 5.62 -9.42
CA ALA A 50 4.90 6.12 -10.69
C ALA A 50 4.93 7.64 -10.67
N ASP A 51 4.96 8.25 -11.85
CA ASP A 51 4.90 9.70 -11.97
C ASP A 51 3.60 10.25 -11.37
N ASP A 52 3.68 11.43 -10.76
CA ASP A 52 2.54 12.03 -10.06
C ASP A 52 1.36 12.27 -10.99
N GLU A 53 1.61 12.68 -12.24
CA GLU A 53 0.57 12.86 -13.25
C GLU A 53 -0.18 11.55 -13.52
N GLU A 54 0.54 10.45 -13.74
CA GLU A 54 -0.07 9.14 -13.96
C GLU A 54 -0.82 8.63 -12.72
N ARG A 55 -0.24 8.82 -11.54
CA ARG A 55 -0.86 8.46 -10.25
C ARG A 55 -2.18 9.21 -10.08
N MET A 56 -2.20 10.51 -10.36
CA MET A 56 -3.40 11.33 -10.26
C MET A 56 -4.45 10.98 -11.33
N ALA A 57 -4.02 10.70 -12.56
CA ALA A 57 -4.91 10.23 -13.61
C ALA A 57 -5.64 8.94 -13.19
N ARG A 58 -4.91 7.98 -12.59
CA ARG A 58 -5.50 6.73 -12.06
C ARG A 58 -6.46 6.96 -10.90
N ILE A 59 -6.15 7.89 -10.00
CA ILE A 59 -7.05 8.25 -8.89
C ILE A 59 -8.36 8.83 -9.46
N ASN A 60 -8.27 9.72 -10.45
CA ASN A 60 -9.45 10.35 -11.07
C ASN A 60 -10.29 9.38 -11.90
N ALA A 61 -9.69 8.30 -12.42
CA ALA A 61 -10.39 7.26 -13.18
C ALA A 61 -11.14 6.25 -12.28
N ARG A 62 -10.86 6.22 -10.96
CA ARG A 62 -11.59 5.37 -10.02
C ARG A 62 -12.98 5.96 -9.75
N PRO A 63 -13.97 5.13 -9.39
CA PRO A 63 -15.23 5.62 -8.86
C PRO A 63 -14.96 6.65 -7.75
N PRO A 64 -15.73 7.76 -7.69
CA PRO A 64 -15.47 8.83 -6.74
C PRO A 64 -15.47 8.27 -5.33
N ALA A 65 -14.35 8.45 -4.62
CA ALA A 65 -14.31 8.20 -3.19
C ALA A 65 -15.25 9.17 -2.45
N GLU A 66 -15.72 8.77 -1.27
CA GLU A 66 -16.54 9.65 -0.44
C GLU A 66 -15.89 11.02 -0.26
N THR A 67 -16.70 12.08 -0.32
CA THR A 67 -16.25 13.47 -0.20
C THR A 67 -15.47 13.66 1.11
N GLY A 68 -14.17 13.95 1.01
CA GLY A 68 -13.27 14.17 2.16
C GLY A 68 -12.31 13.02 2.46
N TRP A 69 -12.64 11.78 2.07
CA TRP A 69 -11.75 10.63 2.27
C TRP A 69 -10.41 10.81 1.54
N LEU A 70 -10.46 11.21 0.27
CA LEU A 70 -9.27 11.37 -0.56
C LEU A 70 -8.31 12.44 0.00
N GLN A 71 -8.87 13.52 0.57
CA GLN A 71 -8.07 14.58 1.21
C GLN A 71 -7.40 14.09 2.51
N ALA A 72 -8.12 13.31 3.31
CA ALA A 72 -7.57 12.69 4.50
C ALA A 72 -6.46 11.69 4.14
N TRP A 73 -6.68 10.88 3.10
CA TRP A 73 -5.70 9.92 2.58
C TRP A 73 -4.41 10.60 2.13
N PHE A 74 -4.50 11.64 1.29
CA PHE A 74 -3.33 12.40 0.86
C PHE A 74 -2.56 13.04 2.03
N ARG A 75 -3.27 13.51 3.07
CA ARG A 75 -2.64 14.08 4.26
C ARG A 75 -1.86 13.01 5.04
N GLY A 76 -2.46 11.84 5.23
CA GLY A 76 -1.81 10.70 5.89
C GLY A 76 -0.59 10.22 5.12
N GLU A 77 -0.72 10.06 3.80
CA GLU A 77 0.38 9.63 2.94
C GLU A 77 1.56 10.62 3.00
N ARG A 78 1.31 11.93 2.89
CA ARG A 78 2.38 12.93 3.05
C ARG A 78 3.04 12.88 4.41
N ALA A 79 2.26 12.74 5.49
CA ALA A 79 2.80 12.64 6.84
C ALA A 79 3.71 11.41 6.99
N TYR A 80 3.29 10.27 6.45
CA TYR A 80 4.05 9.03 6.41
C TYR A 80 5.37 9.16 5.65
N MET A 81 5.31 9.69 4.42
CA MET A 81 6.50 9.87 3.60
C MET A 81 7.51 10.80 4.29
N ALA A 82 7.02 11.85 4.94
CA ALA A 82 7.86 12.82 5.64
C ALA A 82 8.52 12.25 6.92
N SER A 83 7.76 11.49 7.72
CA SER A 83 8.26 10.97 9.00
C SER A 83 9.08 9.69 8.84
N GLU A 84 8.63 8.79 7.99
CA GLU A 84 9.22 7.45 7.88
C GLU A 84 10.16 7.35 6.70
N LYS A 85 9.96 8.07 5.59
CA LYS A 85 10.82 8.00 4.38
C LYS A 85 11.07 6.55 3.89
N PRO A 86 10.02 5.73 3.67
CA PRO A 86 10.15 4.32 3.31
C PRO A 86 11.03 4.05 2.10
N GLN A 87 11.04 4.95 1.11
CA GLN A 87 11.85 4.85 -0.09
C GLN A 87 13.36 4.74 0.21
N GLU A 88 13.84 5.31 1.33
CA GLU A 88 15.26 5.26 1.72
C GLU A 88 15.67 3.87 2.26
N ARG A 89 14.71 3.01 2.58
CA ARG A 89 14.93 1.64 3.09
C ARG A 89 14.54 0.55 2.10
N ALA A 90 14.17 0.93 0.89
CA ALA A 90 13.90 -0.03 -0.17
C ALA A 90 15.21 -0.65 -0.65
N MET A 91 15.25 -1.98 -0.73
CA MET A 91 16.38 -2.66 -1.36
C MET A 91 16.36 -2.45 -2.88
N MET A 92 15.17 -2.26 -3.46
CA MET A 92 14.98 -1.98 -4.87
C MET A 92 13.88 -0.96 -5.07
N ALA A 93 14.07 -0.04 -6.01
CA ALA A 93 13.01 0.81 -6.52
C ALA A 93 12.65 0.37 -7.94
N VAL A 94 11.36 0.24 -8.22
CA VAL A 94 10.84 -0.07 -9.55
C VAL A 94 9.94 1.08 -9.99
N SER A 95 10.34 1.72 -11.08
CA SER A 95 9.53 2.66 -11.83
C SER A 95 9.23 2.05 -13.19
N GLY A 96 8.00 2.11 -13.64
CA GLY A 96 7.68 1.72 -15.01
C GLY A 96 6.35 2.29 -15.46
N PRO A 97 6.21 2.64 -16.75
CA PRO A 97 4.89 2.77 -17.34
C PRO A 97 4.22 1.39 -17.27
N ILE A 98 2.94 1.35 -16.88
CA ILE A 98 2.18 0.10 -17.01
C ILE A 98 1.91 -0.10 -18.51
N VAL A 99 2.36 -1.23 -19.05
CA VAL A 99 1.92 -1.70 -20.37
C VAL A 99 0.43 -2.00 -20.24
N GLN A 100 -0.41 -1.21 -20.91
CA GLN A 100 -1.87 -1.43 -20.98
C GLN A 100 -2.21 -2.65 -21.84
#